data_AF-A0A382XRU3-F1
#
_entry.id   AF-A0A382XRU3-F1
#
_cell.length_a   1.000
_cell.length_b   1.000
_cell.length_c   1.000
_cell.angle_alpha   90.00
_cell.angle_beta   90.00
_cell.angle_gamma   90.00
#
_symmetry.space_group_name_H-M   'P 1'
#
loop_
_entity.id
_entity.type
_entity.pdbx_description
1 polymer ?
#
loop_
_entity_poly.entity_id
_entity_poly.type
_entity_poly.pdbx_seq_one_letter_code
_entity_poly.pdbx_strand_id
1 'polypeptide(L)' 'MKYLHTMIRVQNLESALDFFIKKLGMIEVRRREVPEGRFTLVFL' A
#
# COMPACT_ATOMS: atom_id res chain seq x y z
N MET A 1 -20.07 10.82 9.91
CA MET A 1 -19.35 9.82 9.08
C MET A 1 -17.86 10.07 9.23
N LYS A 2 -17.03 9.01 9.32
CA LYS A 2 -15.56 9.14 9.36
C LYS A 2 -14.97 8.66 8.03
N TYR A 3 -14.02 9.42 7.49
CA TYR A 3 -13.21 8.97 6.37
C TYR A 3 -12.17 7.97 6.86
N LEU A 4 -12.14 6.77 6.29
CA LEU A 4 -11.29 5.68 6.78
C LEU A 4 -9.96 5.60 6.04
N HIS A 5 -9.98 5.65 4.71
CA HIS A 5 -8.76 5.56 3.88
C HIS A 5 -9.05 5.95 2.42
N THR A 6 -7.97 6.28 1.70
CA THR A 6 -7.95 6.40 0.24
C THR A 6 -7.17 5.23 -0.36
N MET A 7 -7.52 4.80 -1.57
CA MET A 7 -6.81 3.72 -2.27
C MET A 7 -6.18 4.26 -3.54
N ILE A 8 -4.89 3.97 -3.71
CA ILE A 8 -4.11 4.34 -4.88
C ILE A 8 -3.57 3.05 -5.50
N ARG A 9 -3.80 2.87 -6.81
CA ARG A 9 -3.20 1.76 -7.56
C ARG A 9 -1.82 2.16 -8.04
N VAL A 10 -0.85 1.27 -7.88
CA VAL A 10 0.54 1.48 -8.29
C VAL A 10 0.98 0.39 -9.24
N GLN A 11 1.86 0.72 -10.18
CA GLN A 11 2.38 -0.24 -11.15
C GLN A 11 3.50 -1.10 -10.55
N ASN A 12 4.35 -0.51 -9.70
CA ASN A 12 5.46 -1.19 -9.03
C ASN A 12 5.35 -0.97 -7.52
N LEU A 13 5.15 -2.05 -6.78
CA LEU A 13 4.93 -1.98 -5.33
C LEU A 13 6.20 -1.54 -4.58
N GLU A 14 7.37 -2.02 -4.97
CA GLU A 14 8.64 -1.69 -4.32
C GLU A 14 8.95 -0.19 -4.41
N SER A 15 8.75 0.40 -5.59
CA SER A 15 8.93 1.83 -5.83
C SER A 15 7.96 2.68 -4.99
N ALA A 16 6.72 2.20 -4.83
CA ALA A 16 5.74 2.87 -3.97
C ALA A 16 6.14 2.79 -2.49
N LEU A 17 6.60 1.63 -2.01
CA LEU A 17 7.05 1.46 -0.62
C LEU A 17 8.28 2.31 -0.31
N ASP A 18 9.24 2.41 -1.23
CA ASP A 18 10.39 3.32 -1.07
C ASP A 18 9.93 4.77 -0.89
N PHE A 19 8.98 5.22 -1.70
CA PHE A 19 8.42 6.56 -1.61
C PHE A 19 7.65 6.79 -0.30
N PHE A 20 6.66 5.96 0.00
CA PHE A 20 5.80 6.20 1.16
C PHE A 20 6.50 5.91 2.49
N ILE A 21 7.29 4.85 2.58
CA ILE A 21 7.93 4.46 3.85
C ILE A 21 9.25 5.22 4.03
N LYS A 22 10.19 5.11 3.08
CA LYS A 22 11.53 5.67 3.31
C LYS A 22 11.57 7.19 3.13
N LYS A 23 10.87 7.73 2.13
CA LYS A 23 10.91 9.17 1.83
C LYS A 23 9.87 9.98 2.60
N LEU A 24 8.67 9.43 2.80
CA LEU A 24 7.60 10.11 3.55
C LEU A 24 7.46 9.66 5.02
N GLY A 25 8.15 8.60 5.43
CA GLY A 25 8.14 8.14 6.83
C GLY A 25 6.87 7.42 7.26
N MET A 26 6.03 6.94 6.33
CA MET A 26 4.85 6.13 6.66
C MET A 26 5.26 4.72 7.11
N ILE A 27 4.34 3.99 7.73
CA ILE A 27 4.63 2.65 8.26
C ILE A 27 3.64 1.65 7.71
N GLU A 28 4.11 0.51 7.23
CA GLU A 28 3.19 -0.54 6.80
C GLU A 28 2.40 -1.09 8.00
N VAL A 29 1.08 -0.90 7.99
CA VAL A 29 0.18 -1.37 9.06
C VAL A 29 -0.42 -2.74 8.75
N ARG A 30 -0.61 -3.06 7.46
CA ARG A 30 -1.16 -4.35 7.03
C ARG A 30 -0.85 -4.64 5.57
N ARG A 31 -0.48 -5.89 5.28
CA ARG A 31 -0.36 -6.42 3.93
C ARG A 31 -1.23 -7.65 3.73
N ARG A 32 -1.81 -7.74 2.55
CA ARG A 32 -2.54 -8.94 2.09
C ARG A 32 -2.20 -9.21 0.63
N GLU A 33 -1.68 -10.41 0.39
CA GLU A 33 -1.46 -10.94 -0.95
C GLU A 33 -2.64 -11.80 -1.35
N VAL A 34 -3.10 -11.66 -2.59
CA VAL A 34 -4.20 -12.44 -3.15
C VAL A 34 -3.73 -13.03 -4.49
N PRO A 35 -3.03 -14.19 -4.48
CA PRO A 35 -2.43 -14.77 -5.67
C PRO A 35 -3.46 -15.11 -6.76
N GLU A 36 -4.62 -15.65 -6.37
CA GLU A 36 -5.74 -15.97 -7.26
C GLU A 36 -6.25 -14.73 -8.01
N GLY A 37 -6.28 -13.59 -7.32
CA GLY A 37 -6.67 -12.30 -7.87
C GLY A 37 -5.52 -11.54 -8.55
N ARG A 38 -4.28 -12.04 -8.43
CA ARG A 38 -3.05 -11.41 -8.95
C ARG A 38 -2.86 -9.98 -8.48
N PHE A 39 -3.15 -9.69 -7.20
CA PHE A 39 -2.92 -8.38 -6.61
C PHE A 39 -2.42 -8.46 -5.16
N THR A 40 -1.81 -7.36 -4.72
CA THR A 40 -1.35 -7.15 -3.35
C THR A 40 -1.94 -5.86 -2.81
N LEU A 41 -2.51 -5.91 -1.61
CA LEU A 41 -2.97 -4.75 -0.86
C LEU A 41 -1.96 -4.44 0.23
N VAL A 42 -1.55 -3.17 0.30
CA VAL A 42 -0.73 -2.66 1.40
C VAL A 42 -1.42 -1.43 1.98
N PHE A 43 -1.63 -1.46 3.29
CA PHE A 43 -2.01 -0.31 4.08
C PHE A 43 -0.76 0.24 4.75
N LEU A 44 -0.52 1.53 4.54
CA LEU A 44 0.58 2.33 5.09
C LEU A 44 0.10 3.20 6.26
#